data_AF-A0A0L0DTT8-F1
#
_entry.id   AF-A0A0L0DTT8-F1
#
_cell.length_a   1.000
_cell.length_b   1.000
_cell.length_c   1.000
_cell.angle_alpha   90.00
_cell.angle_beta   90.00
_cell.angle_gamma   90.00
#
_symmetry.space_group_name_H-M   'P 1'
#
loop_
_entity.id
_entity.type
_entity.pdbx_description
1 polymer ?
#
loop_
_entity_poly.entity_id
_entity_poly.type
_entity_poly.pdbx_seq_one_letter_code
_entity_poly.pdbx_strand_id
1 'polypeptide(L)'
;MPPTAKTTDVVVVGAGFSGLAAARALRSAGLDVVVIDARTRVGGRARTANLFRACNTVHADDGARTDAGNGNHDGSHFVKDRRAGSPSATVSIDASNSQTVAWSEVIVLPATDDPDAEAVIEAEALLLGAKFDSGAAYIGPRHVHARLWELVDEFGLETWAVPVDGLNVLVRSAADGGILTYSGTIPGLSWLALLDLNHALRWLTENCVKVPLDMPHRAPRAAEWDAVTVQAWMDRTMWSASAKALLASAVRAVLFVEPAQISLLFWLAYCHHGQGPIMLAETRGGAQESKITAGMTAVATSIAEAIGPHAFHLGDPVLSIAQDDDGGSVVCASGTVVNARAVVVAMGPSLAGRLSYDPPLPPRKTLITQSMPMGAIIKCVMWYPTPFWRLRGFSGMVVNSDVSAGPISVAFDDSLPGTDAAALVGFISASAAIEWGQMSRKQRAQAVAAQYAFIFGREAGTPSPIAYAEHDWLEARWSWGGPTGAAPPGVLTTASGELATRHGCVHFAGTETACEWQGYVEGALEAGYRVASEVAATLGGRVDARYIRSPSGWRGRRVPTLPLPDRWLPSRR
;
A
#
# COMPACT_ATOMS: atom_id res chain seq x y z
N MET A 1 -41.19 -8.26 7.89
CA MET A 1 -40.74 -7.11 8.70
C MET A 1 -39.61 -6.45 7.94
N PRO A 2 -39.57 -5.12 7.79
CA PRO A 2 -38.36 -4.46 7.29
C PRO A 2 -37.20 -4.81 8.24
N PRO A 3 -35.96 -4.97 7.73
CA PRO A 3 -34.82 -5.27 8.57
C PRO A 3 -34.68 -4.19 9.65
N THR A 4 -34.59 -4.60 10.92
CA THR A 4 -34.40 -3.70 12.06
C THR A 4 -33.07 -2.98 11.92
N ALA A 5 -33.10 -1.67 11.65
CA ALA A 5 -31.89 -0.85 11.56
C ALA A 5 -31.12 -0.90 12.89
N LYS A 6 -29.81 -1.16 12.82
CA LYS A 6 -28.94 -1.09 14.00
C LYS A 6 -28.55 0.37 14.23
N THR A 7 -28.68 0.86 15.45
CA THR A 7 -28.29 2.23 15.83
C THR A 7 -26.97 2.20 16.61
N THR A 8 -26.05 3.10 16.29
CA THR A 8 -24.74 3.25 16.95
C THR A 8 -24.35 4.74 17.03
N ASP A 9 -23.30 5.10 17.77
CA ASP A 9 -22.83 6.50 17.75
C ASP A 9 -22.11 6.81 16.42
N VAL A 10 -21.24 5.89 15.97
CA VAL A 10 -20.42 6.10 14.77
C VAL A 10 -20.36 4.86 13.88
N VAL A 11 -20.59 5.04 12.58
CA VAL A 11 -20.22 4.05 11.56
C VAL A 11 -18.92 4.47 10.90
N VAL A 12 -17.93 3.57 10.84
CA VAL A 12 -16.70 3.74 10.08
C VAL A 12 -16.75 2.87 8.82
N VAL A 13 -16.75 3.49 7.65
CA VAL A 13 -16.74 2.82 6.36
C VAL A 13 -15.30 2.64 5.89
N GLY A 14 -14.80 1.40 5.96
CA GLY A 14 -13.46 0.97 5.60
C GLY A 14 -12.62 0.56 6.82
N ALA A 15 -12.20 -0.70 6.87
CA ALA A 15 -11.32 -1.30 7.86
C ALA A 15 -9.84 -1.31 7.43
N GLY A 16 -9.41 -0.30 6.66
CA GLY A 16 -7.99 0.01 6.49
C GLY A 16 -7.41 0.70 7.73
N PHE A 17 -6.10 0.95 7.77
CA PHE A 17 -5.43 1.59 8.92
C PHE A 17 -6.10 2.88 9.39
N SER A 18 -6.61 3.71 8.48
CA SER A 18 -7.27 4.96 8.85
C SER A 18 -8.60 4.74 9.58
N GLY A 19 -9.41 3.79 9.12
CA GLY A 19 -10.66 3.45 9.79
C GLY A 19 -10.44 2.68 11.08
N LEU A 20 -9.46 1.77 11.13
CA LEU A 20 -9.06 1.09 12.36
C LEU A 20 -8.55 2.07 13.42
N ALA A 21 -7.72 3.05 13.03
CA ALA A 21 -7.26 4.11 13.91
C ALA A 21 -8.42 4.96 14.43
N ALA A 22 -9.34 5.39 13.55
CA ALA A 22 -10.51 6.16 13.93
C ALA A 22 -11.41 5.37 14.90
N ALA A 23 -11.76 4.13 14.58
CA ALA A 23 -12.62 3.28 15.39
C ALA A 23 -12.02 3.03 16.78
N ARG A 24 -10.73 2.71 16.85
CA ARG A 24 -10.04 2.48 18.12
C ARG A 24 -10.03 3.73 19.00
N ALA A 25 -9.71 4.89 18.42
CA ALA A 25 -9.69 6.16 19.15
C ALA A 25 -11.10 6.59 19.62
N LEU A 26 -12.13 6.44 18.77
CA LEU A 26 -13.52 6.75 19.13
C LEU A 26 -14.06 5.86 20.25
N ARG A 27 -13.74 4.57 20.23
CA ARG A 27 -14.11 3.65 21.32
C ARG A 27 -13.41 3.97 22.62
N SER A 28 -12.15 4.39 22.57
CA SER A 28 -11.44 4.88 23.77
C SER A 28 -12.08 6.14 24.35
N ALA A 29 -12.80 6.91 23.54
CA ALA A 29 -13.60 8.06 23.97
C ALA A 29 -15.01 7.67 24.48
N GLY A 30 -15.30 6.37 24.60
CA GLY A 30 -16.56 5.85 25.14
C GLY A 30 -17.72 5.79 24.14
N LEU A 31 -17.45 5.97 22.84
CA LEU A 31 -18.48 5.92 21.79
C LEU A 31 -18.70 4.48 21.30
N ASP A 32 -19.95 4.14 20.97
CA ASP A 32 -20.27 2.89 20.27
C ASP A 32 -19.91 3.02 18.78
N VAL A 33 -19.20 2.03 18.25
CA VAL A 33 -18.65 2.09 16.88
C VAL A 33 -18.88 0.79 16.14
N VAL A 34 -19.42 0.91 14.92
CA VAL A 34 -19.48 -0.17 13.94
C VAL A 34 -18.54 0.13 12.78
N VAL A 35 -17.67 -0.81 12.44
CA VAL A 35 -16.77 -0.75 11.28
C VAL A 35 -17.32 -1.64 10.18
N ILE A 36 -17.56 -1.08 9.00
CA ILE A 36 -18.08 -1.79 7.83
C ILE A 36 -16.99 -1.83 6.75
N ASP A 37 -16.66 -3.01 6.21
CA ASP A 37 -15.73 -3.12 5.07
C ASP A 37 -16.28 -4.06 3.99
N ALA A 38 -16.00 -3.69 2.74
CA ALA A 38 -16.36 -4.46 1.56
C ALA A 38 -15.61 -5.81 1.46
N ARG A 39 -14.43 -5.90 2.07
CA ARG A 39 -13.60 -7.11 2.12
C ARG A 39 -13.94 -7.93 3.36
N THR A 40 -13.67 -9.22 3.29
CA THR A 40 -13.73 -10.16 4.42
C THR A 40 -12.54 -10.05 5.38
N ARG A 41 -11.70 -9.01 5.22
CA ARG A 41 -10.48 -8.81 6.00
C ARG A 41 -10.25 -7.34 6.32
N VAL A 42 -9.51 -7.08 7.39
CA VAL A 42 -8.99 -5.75 7.73
C VAL A 42 -7.67 -5.45 7.01
N GLY A 43 -7.18 -4.22 7.15
CA GLY A 43 -5.86 -3.76 6.69
C GLY A 43 -5.86 -3.04 5.35
N GLY A 44 -6.90 -3.18 4.52
CA GLY A 44 -7.04 -2.47 3.25
C GLY A 44 -5.85 -2.67 2.31
N ARG A 45 -5.06 -1.60 2.08
CA ARG A 45 -3.84 -1.58 1.26
C ARG A 45 -2.62 -2.26 1.92
N ALA A 46 -2.73 -2.71 3.16
CA ALA A 46 -1.78 -3.64 3.76
C ALA A 46 -2.29 -5.08 3.63
N ARG A 47 -1.43 -5.95 3.09
CA ARG A 47 -1.74 -7.37 2.86
C ARG A 47 -0.45 -8.18 2.95
N THR A 48 -0.37 -9.04 3.95
CA THR A 48 0.69 -10.04 4.13
C THR A 48 0.16 -11.40 3.71
N ALA A 49 0.86 -12.06 2.80
CA ALA A 49 0.66 -13.46 2.46
C ALA A 49 1.63 -14.32 3.27
N ASN A 50 1.12 -15.36 3.96
CA ASN A 50 1.96 -16.37 4.60
C ASN A 50 2.06 -17.60 3.69
N LEU A 51 3.27 -18.11 3.52
CA LEU A 51 3.54 -19.34 2.79
C LEU A 51 3.70 -20.47 3.81
N PHE A 52 2.60 -21.17 4.10
CA PHE A 52 2.58 -22.38 4.92
C PHE A 52 2.14 -23.57 4.09
N ARG A 53 2.60 -24.77 4.47
CA ARG A 53 2.10 -26.03 3.90
C ARG A 53 0.59 -26.07 4.11
N ALA A 54 -0.18 -26.13 3.03
CA ALA A 54 -1.57 -26.54 3.17
C ALA A 54 -1.53 -27.97 3.70
N CYS A 55 -1.99 -28.22 4.93
CA CYS A 55 -2.32 -29.59 5.30
C CYS A 55 -3.43 -30.02 4.35
N ASN A 56 -3.09 -30.85 3.37
CA ASN A 56 -4.08 -31.64 2.66
C ASN A 56 -4.82 -32.45 3.73
N THR A 57 -6.02 -32.00 4.12
CA THR A 57 -7.05 -32.91 4.57
C THR A 57 -7.39 -33.73 3.34
N VAL A 58 -6.66 -34.83 3.14
CA VAL A 58 -7.11 -35.94 2.32
C VAL A 58 -8.49 -36.29 2.86
N HIS A 59 -9.54 -35.98 2.11
CA HIS A 59 -10.80 -36.68 2.30
C HIS A 59 -10.44 -38.15 2.05
N ALA A 60 -10.40 -38.92 3.13
CA ALA A 60 -10.41 -40.36 3.03
C ALA A 60 -11.68 -40.69 2.23
N ASP A 61 -11.49 -41.12 0.99
CA ASP A 61 -12.51 -41.85 0.25
C ASP A 61 -12.84 -43.09 1.08
N ASP A 62 -13.91 -42.99 1.86
CA ASP A 62 -14.59 -44.17 2.38
C ASP A 62 -15.20 -44.88 1.17
N GLY A 63 -14.47 -45.91 0.73
CA GLY A 63 -14.96 -46.86 -0.25
C GLY A 63 -16.26 -47.49 0.22
N ALA A 64 -17.34 -47.22 -0.49
CA ALA A 64 -18.54 -48.04 -0.46
C ALA A 64 -19.03 -48.29 -1.89
N ARG A 65 -18.81 -49.53 -2.30
CA ARG A 65 -19.38 -50.24 -3.46
C ARG A 65 -20.72 -49.69 -3.93
N THR A 66 -20.79 -49.42 -5.23
CA THR A 66 -22.04 -49.42 -6.00
C THR A 66 -22.52 -50.87 -6.18
N ASP A 67 -23.62 -51.24 -5.54
CA ASP A 67 -24.51 -52.27 -6.06
C ASP A 67 -25.89 -51.65 -6.28
N ALA A 68 -26.35 -51.78 -7.51
CA ALA A 68 -27.58 -51.21 -8.02
C ALA A 68 -28.78 -52.10 -7.69
N GLY A 69 -29.89 -51.44 -7.31
CA GLY A 69 -31.26 -51.86 -7.62
C GLY A 69 -31.85 -52.97 -6.75
N ASN A 70 -32.96 -52.68 -6.06
CA ASN A 70 -34.31 -53.07 -6.50
C ASN A 70 -35.35 -52.85 -5.36
N GLY A 71 -36.48 -52.23 -5.70
CA GLY A 71 -37.81 -52.66 -5.26
C GLY A 71 -38.34 -52.41 -3.83
N ASN A 72 -39.40 -51.59 -3.80
CA ASN A 72 -40.68 -51.79 -3.09
C ASN A 72 -40.88 -51.44 -1.59
N HIS A 73 -41.93 -50.61 -1.42
CA HIS A 73 -43.05 -50.66 -0.47
C HIS A 73 -42.89 -50.29 1.03
N ASP A 74 -43.78 -49.33 1.38
CA ASP A 74 -44.71 -49.29 2.53
C ASP A 74 -44.37 -48.47 3.79
N GLY A 75 -45.41 -47.75 4.24
CA GLY A 75 -45.80 -47.77 5.66
C GLY A 75 -45.23 -46.73 6.62
N SER A 76 -45.98 -45.64 6.80
CA SER A 76 -46.29 -44.97 8.08
C SER A 76 -45.18 -44.73 9.13
N HIS A 77 -44.99 -43.46 9.52
CA HIS A 77 -45.42 -42.95 10.83
C HIS A 77 -45.16 -41.44 10.99
N PHE A 78 -46.18 -40.72 11.45
CA PHE A 78 -46.17 -39.35 11.95
C PHE A 78 -45.23 -39.18 13.16
N VAL A 79 -44.53 -38.05 13.29
CA VAL A 79 -44.64 -37.09 14.42
C VAL A 79 -44.07 -35.72 14.00
N LYS A 80 -44.82 -34.66 14.32
CA LYS A 80 -44.46 -33.23 14.19
C LYS A 80 -43.36 -32.86 15.19
N ASP A 81 -42.39 -32.03 14.79
CA ASP A 81 -42.14 -30.82 15.57
C ASP A 81 -41.59 -29.65 14.74
N ARG A 82 -42.18 -28.47 14.97
CA ARG A 82 -41.80 -27.19 14.37
C ARG A 82 -40.79 -26.53 15.29
N ARG A 83 -39.56 -26.30 14.83
CA ARG A 83 -38.82 -25.06 15.15
C ARG A 83 -37.95 -24.67 13.96
N ALA A 84 -38.44 -23.70 13.20
CA ALA A 84 -37.62 -22.91 12.29
C ALA A 84 -36.73 -21.99 13.14
N GLY A 85 -35.47 -22.37 13.32
CA GLY A 85 -34.41 -21.48 13.78
C GLY A 85 -33.72 -20.89 12.55
N SER A 86 -33.76 -19.57 12.39
CA SER A 86 -32.93 -18.86 11.42
C SER A 86 -31.45 -19.10 11.71
N PRO A 87 -30.59 -19.29 10.70
CA PRO A 87 -29.16 -19.36 10.94
C PRO A 87 -28.67 -17.96 11.33
N SER A 88 -28.43 -17.76 12.62
CA SER A 88 -27.57 -16.69 13.13
C SER A 88 -26.18 -16.92 12.57
N ALA A 89 -25.81 -16.17 11.54
CA ALA A 89 -24.44 -16.11 11.04
C ALA A 89 -23.58 -15.37 12.06
N THR A 90 -23.10 -16.11 13.06
CA THR A 90 -22.06 -15.64 13.97
C THR A 90 -20.75 -15.61 13.17
N VAL A 91 -20.36 -14.43 12.69
CA VAL A 91 -19.06 -14.22 12.03
C VAL A 91 -17.98 -14.34 13.12
N SER A 92 -17.32 -15.49 13.19
CA SER A 92 -16.10 -15.64 13.97
C SER A 92 -14.98 -14.90 13.25
N ILE A 93 -14.47 -13.82 13.86
CA ILE A 93 -13.10 -13.40 13.59
C ILE A 93 -12.23 -14.44 14.28
N ASP A 94 -11.98 -15.52 13.57
CA ASP A 94 -11.09 -16.57 14.04
C ASP A 94 -9.66 -16.03 14.01
N ALA A 95 -9.12 -15.75 15.19
CA ALA A 95 -7.72 -15.36 15.38
C ALA A 95 -6.73 -16.47 14.97
N SER A 96 -7.22 -17.71 14.78
CA SER A 96 -6.45 -18.80 14.17
C SER A 96 -6.47 -18.78 12.64
N ASN A 97 -7.27 -17.91 12.03
CA ASN A 97 -7.20 -17.60 10.61
C ASN A 97 -6.11 -16.54 10.38
N SER A 98 -4.87 -16.85 10.80
CA SER A 98 -3.70 -16.35 10.09
C SER A 98 -3.99 -16.59 8.62
N GLN A 99 -4.17 -15.53 7.83
CA GLN A 99 -4.58 -15.64 6.43
C GLN A 99 -3.71 -16.69 5.74
N THR A 100 -4.23 -17.90 5.58
CA THR A 100 -3.61 -18.96 4.82
C THR A 100 -3.83 -18.52 3.39
N VAL A 101 -2.80 -17.95 2.78
CA VAL A 101 -2.83 -17.73 1.35
C VAL A 101 -2.80 -19.10 0.72
N ALA A 102 -3.78 -19.35 -0.14
CA ALA A 102 -3.76 -20.56 -0.95
C ALA A 102 -2.49 -20.51 -1.81
N TRP A 103 -1.76 -21.63 -1.86
CA TRP A 103 -0.64 -21.85 -2.79
C TRP A 103 -0.98 -21.47 -4.24
N SER A 104 -2.26 -21.33 -4.58
CA SER A 104 -2.75 -20.82 -5.88
C SER A 104 -2.26 -19.41 -6.26
N GLU A 105 -1.70 -18.62 -5.34
CA GLU A 105 -1.06 -17.33 -5.67
C GLU A 105 0.45 -17.43 -5.93
N VAL A 106 1.05 -18.62 -5.75
CA VAL A 106 2.47 -18.90 -5.95
C VAL A 106 2.67 -19.70 -7.24
N ILE A 107 3.57 -19.22 -8.10
CA ILE A 107 4.03 -19.96 -9.28
C ILE A 107 5.37 -20.60 -8.91
N VAL A 108 5.42 -21.93 -8.84
CA VAL A 108 6.69 -22.68 -8.73
C VAL A 108 7.46 -22.56 -10.05
N LEU A 109 8.76 -22.33 -9.95
CA LEU A 109 9.64 -22.11 -11.10
C LEU A 109 10.61 -23.31 -11.28
N PRO A 110 10.98 -23.66 -12.53
CA PRO A 110 10.59 -23.02 -13.79
C PRO A 110 9.09 -23.18 -14.08
N ALA A 111 8.43 -22.11 -14.54
CA ALA A 111 6.98 -22.11 -14.81
C ALA A 111 6.66 -22.94 -16.08
N THR A 112 6.71 -24.27 -15.97
CA THR A 112 6.17 -25.20 -16.98
C THR A 112 4.66 -25.33 -16.80
N ASP A 113 3.95 -25.86 -17.80
CA ASP A 113 2.49 -26.07 -17.68
C ASP A 113 2.17 -27.25 -16.73
N ASP A 114 3.16 -28.09 -16.45
CA ASP A 114 3.13 -29.18 -15.48
C ASP A 114 4.47 -29.17 -14.72
N PRO A 115 4.55 -28.55 -13.52
CA PRO A 115 5.78 -28.55 -12.73
C PRO A 115 6.00 -29.93 -12.11
N ASP A 116 7.25 -30.38 -12.09
CA ASP A 116 7.62 -31.63 -11.43
C ASP A 116 7.15 -31.62 -9.96
N ALA A 117 6.43 -32.66 -9.54
CA ALA A 117 5.90 -32.78 -8.18
C ALA A 117 7.01 -32.71 -7.13
N GLU A 118 8.22 -33.19 -7.45
CA GLU A 118 9.37 -33.10 -6.56
C GLU A 118 9.85 -31.64 -6.39
N ALA A 119 9.92 -30.87 -7.49
CA ALA A 119 10.28 -29.45 -7.45
C ALA A 119 9.26 -28.60 -6.67
N VAL A 120 7.97 -28.94 -6.77
CA VAL A 120 6.92 -28.30 -5.95
C VAL A 120 7.16 -28.58 -4.47
N ILE A 121 7.44 -29.84 -4.08
CA ILE A 121 7.70 -30.21 -2.68
C ILE A 121 8.94 -29.51 -2.13
N GLU A 122 10.02 -29.41 -2.92
CA GLU A 122 11.23 -28.69 -2.52
C GLU A 122 10.97 -27.19 -2.35
N ALA A 123 10.23 -26.57 -3.28
CA ALA A 123 9.83 -25.18 -3.18
C ALA A 123 8.97 -24.93 -1.92
N GLU A 124 8.01 -25.81 -1.64
CA GLU A 124 7.20 -25.75 -0.43
C GLU A 124 8.04 -25.83 0.85
N ALA A 125 9.03 -26.71 0.88
CA ALA A 125 9.92 -26.87 2.02
C ALA A 125 10.78 -25.62 2.26
N LEU A 126 11.37 -25.05 1.21
CA LEU A 126 12.22 -23.85 1.31
C LEU A 126 11.44 -22.58 1.66
N LEU A 127 10.18 -22.51 1.23
CA LEU A 127 9.32 -21.35 1.46
C LEU A 127 8.53 -21.45 2.77
N LEU A 128 8.72 -22.50 3.55
CA LEU A 128 8.00 -22.66 4.81
C LEU A 128 8.33 -21.50 5.76
N GLY A 129 7.31 -20.74 6.15
CA GLY A 129 7.47 -19.57 7.01
C GLY A 129 7.89 -18.30 6.27
N ALA A 130 8.13 -18.38 4.96
CA ALA A 130 8.30 -17.19 4.13
C ALA A 130 7.02 -16.36 4.11
N LYS A 131 7.21 -15.04 3.97
CA LYS A 131 6.12 -14.07 3.96
C LYS A 131 6.28 -13.14 2.78
N PHE A 132 5.15 -12.69 2.24
CA PHE A 132 5.12 -11.66 1.22
C PHE A 132 4.13 -10.56 1.60
N ASP A 133 4.65 -9.41 2.02
CA ASP A 133 3.86 -8.18 2.11
C ASP A 133 3.55 -7.67 0.70
N SER A 134 2.49 -8.21 0.09
CA SER A 134 1.99 -7.80 -1.22
C SER A 134 1.46 -6.35 -1.25
N GLY A 135 1.20 -5.75 -0.09
CA GLY A 135 0.82 -4.34 0.07
C GLY A 135 1.88 -3.46 0.71
N ALA A 136 1.44 -2.54 1.56
CA ALA A 136 2.31 -1.76 2.43
C ALA A 136 3.18 -2.68 3.30
N ALA A 137 4.48 -2.37 3.40
CA ALA A 137 5.47 -3.25 4.03
C ALA A 137 6.47 -2.50 4.92
N TYR A 138 6.85 -1.30 4.52
CA TYR A 138 7.97 -0.57 5.12
C TYR A 138 7.55 0.34 6.27
N ILE A 139 8.47 0.49 7.23
CA ILE A 139 8.44 1.44 8.32
C ILE A 139 9.80 2.16 8.39
N GLY A 140 9.78 3.50 8.33
CA GLY A 140 10.96 4.34 8.49
C GLY A 140 11.33 4.58 9.95
N PRO A 141 12.31 5.46 10.23
CA PRO A 141 12.80 5.72 11.58
C PRO A 141 11.70 6.11 12.58
N ARG A 142 11.95 5.85 13.86
CA ARG A 142 11.03 6.17 14.98
C ARG A 142 10.58 7.64 15.02
N HIS A 143 11.46 8.57 14.69
CA HIS A 143 11.14 10.00 14.66
C HIS A 143 10.36 10.43 13.40
N VAL A 144 10.25 9.54 12.41
CA VAL A 144 9.59 9.75 11.13
C VAL A 144 8.20 9.10 11.13
N HIS A 145 8.11 7.80 11.42
CA HIS A 145 6.84 7.04 11.49
C HIS A 145 6.44 6.74 12.94
N ALA A 146 6.32 7.79 13.75
CA ALA A 146 6.14 7.65 15.19
C ALA A 146 4.86 6.89 15.58
N ARG A 147 3.73 7.15 14.90
CA ARG A 147 2.44 6.50 15.22
C ARG A 147 2.49 5.01 14.93
N LEU A 148 3.13 4.63 13.82
CA LEU A 148 3.28 3.22 13.50
C LEU A 148 4.21 2.50 14.50
N TRP A 149 5.31 3.13 14.92
CA TRP A 149 6.20 2.57 15.95
C TRP A 149 5.52 2.42 17.31
N GLU A 150 4.63 3.33 17.71
CA GLU A 150 3.84 3.16 18.94
C GLU A 150 3.00 1.89 18.91
N LEU A 151 2.40 1.55 17.76
CA LEU A 151 1.62 0.32 17.60
C LEU A 151 2.50 -0.93 17.58
N VAL A 152 3.68 -0.84 16.94
CA VAL A 152 4.67 -1.92 16.96
C VAL A 152 5.08 -2.24 18.40
N ASP A 153 5.39 -1.20 19.20
CA ASP A 153 5.78 -1.36 20.60
C ASP A 153 4.60 -1.86 21.46
N GLU A 154 3.41 -1.29 21.28
CA GLU A 154 2.20 -1.65 22.04
C GLU A 154 1.83 -3.12 21.86
N PHE A 155 1.92 -3.65 20.63
CA PHE A 155 1.56 -5.02 20.31
C PHE A 155 2.74 -6.00 20.40
N GLY A 156 3.92 -5.54 20.85
CA GLY A 156 5.11 -6.38 20.98
C GLY A 156 5.57 -7.00 19.65
N LEU A 157 5.41 -6.27 18.55
CA LEU A 157 5.78 -6.76 17.21
C LEU A 157 7.27 -6.55 16.95
N GLU A 158 7.90 -7.55 16.34
CA GLU A 158 9.31 -7.47 15.95
C GLU A 158 9.49 -6.84 14.58
N THR A 159 10.65 -6.20 14.39
CA THR A 159 11.04 -5.58 13.13
C THR A 159 12.42 -6.05 12.71
N TRP A 160 12.72 -5.91 11.42
CA TRP A 160 14.03 -6.17 10.85
C TRP A 160 14.40 -5.07 9.85
N ALA A 161 15.68 -4.76 9.78
CA ALA A 161 16.19 -3.75 8.86
C ALA A 161 16.29 -4.33 7.44
N VAL A 162 15.84 -3.55 6.44
CA VAL A 162 15.99 -3.94 5.03
C VAL A 162 17.49 -3.99 4.69
N PRO A 163 18.00 -5.08 4.10
CA PRO A 163 19.39 -5.21 3.71
C PRO A 163 19.77 -4.13 2.70
N VAL A 164 20.88 -3.45 2.98
CA VAL A 164 21.41 -2.35 2.13
C VAL A 164 22.91 -2.46 1.91
N ASP A 165 23.55 -3.49 2.46
CA ASP A 165 25.00 -3.66 2.34
C ASP A 165 25.37 -4.21 0.97
N GLY A 166 26.43 -3.66 0.37
CA GLY A 166 26.85 -3.98 -0.98
C GLY A 166 26.54 -2.87 -1.99
N LEU A 167 26.69 -3.20 -3.27
CA LEU A 167 26.48 -2.31 -4.38
C LEU A 167 25.03 -2.35 -4.86
N ASN A 168 24.44 -1.18 -5.03
CA ASN A 168 23.15 -0.98 -5.68
C ASN A 168 23.34 -0.98 -7.19
N VAL A 169 22.30 -1.30 -7.95
CA VAL A 169 22.33 -1.32 -9.41
C VAL A 169 21.42 -0.24 -10.01
N LEU A 170 21.96 0.52 -10.97
CA LEU A 170 21.19 1.38 -11.86
C LEU A 170 21.22 0.79 -13.28
N VAL A 171 20.05 0.45 -13.81
CA VAL A 171 19.88 0.12 -15.23
C VAL A 171 19.64 1.41 -16.01
N ARG A 172 20.59 1.77 -16.88
CA ARG A 172 20.58 3.00 -17.69
C ARG A 172 20.08 2.77 -19.11
N SER A 173 20.49 1.67 -19.71
CA SER A 173 19.99 1.26 -21.01
C SER A 173 20.11 -0.24 -21.20
N ALA A 174 19.04 -0.86 -21.69
CA ALA A 174 19.06 -2.27 -22.07
C ALA A 174 19.78 -2.48 -23.41
N ALA A 175 19.63 -1.53 -24.34
CA ALA A 175 20.11 -1.65 -25.71
C ALA A 175 21.64 -1.78 -25.83
N ASP A 176 22.39 -1.13 -24.93
CA ASP A 176 23.86 -1.19 -24.88
C ASP A 176 24.39 -1.99 -23.68
N GLY A 177 23.52 -2.62 -22.89
CA GLY A 177 23.90 -3.32 -21.66
C GLY A 177 24.34 -2.40 -20.52
N GLY A 178 23.98 -1.11 -20.56
CA GLY A 178 24.36 -0.08 -19.61
C GLY A 178 23.85 -0.30 -18.19
N ILE A 179 24.62 -1.03 -17.40
CA ILE A 179 24.45 -1.22 -15.96
C ILE A 179 25.54 -0.42 -15.22
N LEU A 180 25.15 0.34 -14.19
CA LEU A 180 26.08 0.96 -13.25
C LEU A 180 25.85 0.44 -11.84
N THR A 181 26.93 0.32 -11.08
CA THR A 181 26.88 0.03 -9.65
C THR A 181 27.20 1.28 -8.83
N TYR A 182 26.61 1.40 -7.65
CA TYR A 182 26.84 2.53 -6.76
C TYR A 182 26.62 2.16 -5.28
N SER A 183 27.06 3.04 -4.38
CA SER A 183 26.79 2.95 -2.95
C SER A 183 26.02 4.16 -2.48
N GLY A 184 25.20 4.00 -1.43
CA GLY A 184 24.35 5.07 -0.91
C GLY A 184 23.10 5.31 -1.77
N THR A 185 22.46 6.47 -1.56
CA THR A 185 21.13 6.77 -2.09
C THR A 185 21.11 7.13 -3.57
N ILE A 186 22.11 7.90 -4.04
CA ILE A 186 22.08 8.49 -5.37
C ILE A 186 23.00 7.73 -6.31
N PRO A 187 22.49 7.20 -7.45
CA PRO A 187 23.31 6.55 -8.45
C PRO A 187 24.46 7.41 -8.99
N GLY A 188 25.55 6.74 -9.36
CA GLY A 188 26.67 7.38 -10.04
C GLY A 188 26.26 7.95 -11.40
N LEU A 189 26.25 9.27 -11.52
CA LEU A 189 26.02 9.99 -12.78
C LEU A 189 27.29 10.76 -13.21
N SER A 190 27.30 11.26 -14.45
CA SER A 190 28.34 12.21 -14.86
C SER A 190 28.29 13.47 -13.98
N TRP A 191 29.42 14.14 -13.76
CA TRP A 191 29.47 15.29 -12.86
C TRP A 191 28.50 16.43 -13.27
N LEU A 192 28.33 16.67 -14.57
CA LEU A 192 27.34 17.63 -15.08
C LEU A 192 25.90 17.22 -14.75
N ALA A 193 25.59 15.92 -14.81
CA ALA A 193 24.29 15.39 -14.45
C ALA A 193 24.08 15.39 -12.92
N LEU A 194 25.12 15.15 -12.11
CA LEU A 194 25.06 15.29 -10.66
C LEU A 194 24.81 16.73 -10.23
N LEU A 195 25.46 17.70 -10.87
CA LEU A 195 25.20 19.13 -10.61
C LEU A 195 23.76 19.51 -10.95
N ASP A 196 23.25 19.03 -12.08
CA ASP A 196 21.85 19.24 -12.50
C ASP A 196 20.86 18.65 -11.49
N LEU A 197 21.05 17.38 -11.13
CA LEU A 197 20.22 16.69 -10.16
C LEU A 197 20.26 17.38 -8.80
N ASN A 198 21.45 17.77 -8.34
CA ASN A 198 21.62 18.51 -7.08
C ASN A 198 20.91 19.87 -7.13
N HIS A 199 20.96 20.57 -8.26
CA HIS A 199 20.21 21.82 -8.46
C HIS A 199 18.70 21.58 -8.35
N ALA A 200 18.18 20.56 -9.05
CA ALA A 200 16.77 20.19 -9.02
C ALA A 200 16.30 19.78 -7.61
N LEU A 201 17.05 18.91 -6.92
CA LEU A 201 16.73 18.46 -5.56
C LEU A 201 16.73 19.61 -4.56
N ARG A 202 17.72 20.52 -4.64
CA ARG A 202 17.75 21.73 -3.80
C ARG A 202 16.54 22.61 -4.06
N TRP A 203 16.18 22.84 -5.32
CA TRP A 203 15.01 23.62 -5.67
C TRP A 203 13.73 22.98 -5.12
N LEU A 204 13.56 21.66 -5.25
CA LEU A 204 12.42 20.93 -4.69
C LEU A 204 12.35 21.08 -3.17
N THR A 205 13.46 20.86 -2.45
CA THR A 205 13.50 21.00 -0.99
C THR A 205 13.21 22.44 -0.53
N GLU A 206 13.74 23.43 -1.21
CA GLU A 206 13.53 24.85 -0.87
C GLU A 206 12.08 25.30 -1.13
N ASN A 207 11.38 24.68 -2.09
CA ASN A 207 10.00 25.07 -2.43
C ASN A 207 8.92 24.20 -1.79
N CYS A 208 9.20 22.93 -1.47
CA CYS A 208 8.22 22.06 -0.82
C CYS A 208 7.84 22.59 0.56
N VAL A 209 8.80 23.09 1.34
CA VAL A 209 8.57 23.68 2.67
C VAL A 209 7.70 24.94 2.65
N LYS A 210 7.51 25.57 1.48
CA LYS A 210 6.65 26.74 1.30
C LYS A 210 5.18 26.37 1.04
N VAL A 211 4.90 25.09 0.79
CA VAL A 211 3.55 24.56 0.62
C VAL A 211 2.97 24.22 1.99
N PRO A 212 1.85 24.82 2.43
CA PRO A 212 1.23 24.45 3.71
C PRO A 212 0.82 22.98 3.73
N LEU A 213 1.06 22.28 4.85
CA LEU A 213 0.81 20.83 4.98
C LEU A 213 -0.67 20.47 4.85
N ASP A 214 -1.55 21.30 5.39
CA ASP A 214 -3.01 21.11 5.43
C ASP A 214 -3.72 21.73 4.22
N MET A 215 -3.18 22.82 3.68
CA MET A 215 -3.85 23.65 2.67
C MET A 215 -2.90 23.97 1.50
N PRO A 216 -2.52 23.00 0.65
CA PRO A 216 -1.53 23.19 -0.40
C PRO A 216 -1.92 24.27 -1.43
N HIS A 217 -3.22 24.48 -1.67
CA HIS A 217 -3.73 25.55 -2.54
C HIS A 217 -3.41 26.97 -2.03
N ARG A 218 -3.00 27.14 -0.77
CA ARG A 218 -2.59 28.44 -0.19
C ARG A 218 -1.09 28.71 -0.34
N ALA A 219 -0.33 27.85 -0.99
CA ALA A 219 1.09 28.10 -1.23
C ALA A 219 1.29 29.39 -2.05
N PRO A 220 2.39 30.14 -1.84
CA PRO A 220 2.60 31.45 -2.48
C PRO A 220 2.53 31.44 -4.01
N ARG A 221 2.88 30.31 -4.64
CA ARG A 221 2.85 30.10 -6.10
C ARG A 221 1.95 28.93 -6.49
N ALA A 222 0.92 28.65 -5.70
CA ALA A 222 0.05 27.48 -5.90
C ALA A 222 -0.54 27.43 -7.32
N ALA A 223 -1.09 28.53 -7.84
CA ALA A 223 -1.67 28.58 -9.18
C ALA A 223 -0.65 28.25 -10.29
N GLU A 224 0.59 28.69 -10.15
CA GLU A 224 1.64 28.42 -11.13
C GLU A 224 2.12 26.96 -11.06
N TRP A 225 2.39 26.48 -9.85
CA TRP A 225 2.86 25.10 -9.63
C TRP A 225 1.78 24.07 -9.96
N ASP A 226 0.51 24.39 -9.74
CA ASP A 226 -0.58 23.48 -10.05
C ASP A 226 -0.95 23.46 -11.53
N ALA A 227 -0.56 24.48 -12.29
CA ALA A 227 -0.84 24.56 -13.74
C ALA A 227 0.11 23.72 -14.60
N VAL A 228 1.18 23.17 -14.03
CA VAL A 228 2.21 22.41 -14.77
C VAL A 228 2.40 21.02 -14.19
N THR A 229 2.76 20.07 -15.04
CA THR A 229 3.15 18.73 -14.62
C THR A 229 4.57 18.72 -14.08
N VAL A 230 4.93 17.70 -13.29
CA VAL A 230 6.31 17.49 -12.86
C VAL A 230 7.22 17.30 -14.07
N GLN A 231 6.79 16.56 -15.10
CA GLN A 231 7.54 16.39 -16.35
C GLN A 231 7.82 17.74 -17.03
N ALA A 232 6.81 18.59 -17.21
CA ALA A 232 6.99 19.89 -17.86
C ALA A 232 7.95 20.81 -17.09
N TRP A 233 7.93 20.74 -15.75
CA TRP A 233 8.90 21.44 -14.93
C TRP A 233 10.32 20.89 -15.11
N MET A 234 10.50 19.56 -15.07
CA MET A 234 11.79 18.92 -15.32
C MET A 234 12.34 19.31 -16.69
N ASP A 235 11.49 19.34 -17.72
CA ASP A 235 11.92 19.66 -19.07
C ASP A 235 12.40 21.09 -19.27
N ARG A 236 11.84 22.03 -18.50
CA ARG A 236 12.21 23.44 -18.51
C ARG A 236 13.44 23.75 -17.66
N THR A 237 13.69 22.98 -16.61
CA THR A 237 14.65 23.35 -15.56
C THR A 237 15.90 22.49 -15.55
N MET A 238 15.81 21.23 -15.98
CA MET A 238 16.93 20.30 -15.98
C MET A 238 17.54 20.21 -17.38
N TRP A 239 18.88 20.19 -17.46
CA TRP A 239 19.61 20.15 -18.73
C TRP A 239 20.15 18.77 -19.10
N SER A 240 20.21 17.83 -18.16
CA SER A 240 20.73 16.47 -18.36
C SER A 240 19.61 15.44 -18.51
N ALA A 241 19.63 14.70 -19.62
CA ALA A 241 18.71 13.58 -19.85
C ALA A 241 18.81 12.50 -18.76
N SER A 242 20.02 12.19 -18.29
CA SER A 242 20.23 11.19 -17.23
C SER A 242 19.74 11.68 -15.86
N ALA A 243 19.89 12.97 -15.55
CA ALA A 243 19.34 13.53 -14.31
C ALA A 243 17.81 13.53 -14.34
N LYS A 244 17.20 13.92 -15.48
CA LYS A 244 15.75 13.82 -15.70
C LYS A 244 15.26 12.38 -15.53
N ALA A 245 15.90 11.42 -16.19
CA ALA A 245 15.51 10.01 -16.11
C ALA A 245 15.56 9.50 -14.67
N LEU A 246 16.58 9.88 -13.89
CA LEU A 246 16.69 9.48 -12.49
C LEU A 246 15.60 10.11 -11.61
N LEU A 247 15.30 11.40 -11.78
CA LEU A 247 14.23 12.04 -11.03
C LEU A 247 12.84 11.49 -11.41
N ALA A 248 12.64 11.16 -12.69
CA ALA A 248 11.43 10.46 -13.15
C ALA A 248 11.31 9.08 -12.50
N SER A 249 12.40 8.33 -12.39
CA SER A 249 12.42 7.06 -11.64
C SER A 249 12.04 7.23 -10.18
N ALA A 250 12.46 8.31 -9.52
CA ALA A 250 12.07 8.58 -8.13
C ALA A 250 10.55 8.83 -8.00
N VAL A 251 9.95 9.61 -8.90
CA VAL A 251 8.49 9.81 -8.92
C VAL A 251 7.75 8.49 -9.11
N ARG A 252 8.19 7.68 -10.08
CA ARG A 252 7.62 6.34 -10.33
C ARG A 252 7.79 5.43 -9.11
N ALA A 253 8.94 5.45 -8.45
CA ALA A 253 9.23 4.61 -7.29
C ALA A 253 8.40 4.98 -6.05
N VAL A 254 8.06 6.26 -5.87
CA VAL A 254 7.36 6.77 -4.69
C VAL A 254 5.84 6.72 -4.86
N LEU A 255 5.33 7.13 -6.03
CA LEU A 255 3.90 7.30 -6.27
C LEU A 255 3.30 6.30 -7.26
N PHE A 256 4.13 5.55 -7.99
CA PHE A 256 3.72 4.63 -9.06
C PHE A 256 2.86 5.33 -10.14
N VAL A 257 3.23 6.56 -10.48
CA VAL A 257 2.64 7.39 -11.56
C VAL A 257 3.75 7.98 -12.41
N GLU A 258 3.41 8.40 -13.63
CA GLU A 258 4.34 9.15 -14.47
C GLU A 258 4.45 10.61 -14.02
N PRO A 259 5.65 11.24 -14.11
CA PRO A 259 5.81 12.67 -13.86
C PRO A 259 4.91 13.55 -14.74
N ALA A 260 4.50 13.05 -15.91
CA ALA A 260 3.61 13.74 -16.84
C ALA A 260 2.14 13.74 -16.38
N GLN A 261 1.76 12.90 -15.42
CA GLN A 261 0.38 12.75 -14.97
C GLN A 261 0.05 13.61 -13.75
N ILE A 262 1.05 14.08 -13.01
CA ILE A 262 0.85 14.76 -11.72
C ILE A 262 1.25 16.23 -11.75
N SER A 263 0.51 17.03 -10.97
CA SER A 263 0.79 18.43 -10.70
C SER A 263 2.15 18.62 -10.00
N LEU A 264 2.89 19.67 -10.35
CA LEU A 264 4.09 20.06 -9.60
C LEU A 264 3.72 20.53 -8.18
N LEU A 265 2.60 21.23 -7.99
CA LEU A 265 2.12 21.58 -6.64
C LEU A 265 1.86 20.33 -5.81
N PHE A 266 1.24 19.31 -6.41
CA PHE A 266 1.02 18.03 -5.72
C PHE A 266 2.34 17.39 -5.30
N TRP A 267 3.32 17.32 -6.21
CA TRP A 267 4.62 16.75 -5.89
C TRP A 267 5.36 17.52 -4.79
N LEU A 268 5.29 18.85 -4.79
CA LEU A 268 5.85 19.68 -3.73
C LEU A 268 5.15 19.44 -2.38
N ALA A 269 3.82 19.36 -2.36
CA ALA A 269 3.06 19.02 -1.16
C ALA A 269 3.45 17.64 -0.62
N TYR A 270 3.52 16.64 -1.51
CA TYR A 270 3.90 15.27 -1.17
C TYR A 270 5.32 15.18 -0.61
N CYS A 271 6.27 15.90 -1.23
CA CYS A 271 7.63 16.03 -0.72
C CYS A 271 7.67 16.72 0.64
N HIS A 272 6.80 17.70 0.92
CA HIS A 272 6.75 18.33 2.24
C HIS A 272 6.20 17.36 3.30
N HIS A 273 5.09 16.67 3.00
CA HIS A 273 4.51 15.64 3.86
C HIS A 273 5.50 14.51 4.18
N GLY A 274 6.33 14.14 3.21
CA GLY A 274 7.36 13.12 3.32
C GLY A 274 8.71 13.60 3.85
N GLN A 275 8.79 14.81 4.41
CA GLN A 275 10.02 15.39 4.96
C GLN A 275 11.20 15.48 3.96
N GLY A 276 10.87 15.68 2.69
CA GLY A 276 11.79 15.94 1.59
C GLY A 276 11.89 14.81 0.55
N PRO A 277 12.33 15.13 -0.67
CA PRO A 277 12.41 14.17 -1.78
C PRO A 277 13.39 13.03 -1.52
N ILE A 278 14.49 13.29 -0.79
CA ILE A 278 15.51 12.29 -0.46
C ILE A 278 14.97 11.28 0.55
N MET A 279 14.30 11.76 1.61
CA MET A 279 13.71 10.91 2.64
C MET A 279 12.85 9.83 1.97
N LEU A 280 11.91 10.25 1.12
CA LEU A 280 10.96 9.37 0.41
C LEU A 280 11.63 8.25 -0.41
N ALA A 281 12.88 8.43 -0.82
CA ALA A 281 13.64 7.48 -1.64
C ALA A 281 14.69 6.67 -0.86
N GLU A 282 14.93 6.98 0.42
CA GLU A 282 16.02 6.39 1.21
C GLU A 282 15.60 5.14 1.99
N THR A 283 16.41 4.08 1.89
CA THR A 283 16.28 2.90 2.75
C THR A 283 16.91 3.14 4.11
N ARG A 284 18.25 3.21 4.20
CA ARG A 284 18.95 3.44 5.47
C ARG A 284 18.65 4.85 6.00
N GLY A 285 17.98 4.96 7.15
CA GLY A 285 17.57 6.24 7.72
C GLY A 285 16.37 6.90 7.04
N GLY A 286 15.71 6.21 6.09
CA GLY A 286 14.58 6.75 5.33
C GLY A 286 13.30 5.90 5.39
N ALA A 287 12.34 6.13 4.48
CA ALA A 287 10.99 5.54 4.56
C ALA A 287 11.00 4.02 4.48
N GLN A 288 12.03 3.45 3.84
CA GLN A 288 12.16 2.03 3.55
C GLN A 288 13.08 1.31 4.55
N GLU A 289 13.41 1.91 5.70
CA GLU A 289 14.43 1.42 6.63
C GLU A 289 14.19 0.00 7.16
N SER A 290 12.98 -0.29 7.60
CA SER A 290 12.65 -1.54 8.27
C SER A 290 11.33 -2.12 7.78
N LYS A 291 11.10 -3.39 8.11
CA LYS A 291 9.84 -4.12 7.93
C LYS A 291 9.46 -4.81 9.23
N ILE A 292 8.18 -5.18 9.34
CA ILE A 292 7.65 -5.94 10.49
C ILE A 292 7.80 -7.43 10.20
N THR A 293 8.41 -8.19 11.10
CA THR A 293 8.71 -9.63 10.90
C THR A 293 7.44 -10.43 10.67
N ALA A 294 6.36 -10.13 11.40
CA ALA A 294 5.07 -10.77 11.23
C ALA A 294 4.32 -10.34 9.94
N GLY A 295 4.76 -9.27 9.29
CA GLY A 295 4.12 -8.59 8.17
C GLY A 295 3.19 -7.44 8.61
N MET A 296 2.95 -6.49 7.72
CA MET A 296 2.18 -5.27 8.02
C MET A 296 0.72 -5.56 8.38
N THR A 297 0.14 -6.66 7.87
CA THR A 297 -1.22 -7.09 8.25
C THR A 297 -1.31 -7.41 9.74
N ALA A 298 -0.24 -7.88 10.39
CA ALA A 298 -0.25 -8.17 11.82
C ALA A 298 -0.65 -6.94 12.65
N VAL A 299 -0.12 -5.75 12.33
CA VAL A 299 -0.51 -4.51 13.02
C VAL A 299 -2.00 -4.22 12.86
N ALA A 300 -2.52 -4.35 11.63
CA ALA A 300 -3.94 -4.10 11.36
C ALA A 300 -4.84 -5.09 12.14
N THR A 301 -4.46 -6.36 12.17
CA THR A 301 -5.18 -7.39 12.94
C THR A 301 -5.12 -7.11 14.44
N SER A 302 -3.95 -6.75 15.00
CA SER A 302 -3.83 -6.41 16.42
C SER A 302 -4.66 -5.18 16.81
N ILE A 303 -4.76 -4.16 15.95
CA ILE A 303 -5.69 -3.05 16.17
C ILE A 303 -7.14 -3.56 16.17
N ALA A 304 -7.51 -4.42 15.22
CA ALA A 304 -8.86 -4.97 15.12
C ALA A 304 -9.23 -5.85 16.32
N GLU A 305 -8.30 -6.65 16.83
CA GLU A 305 -8.45 -7.44 18.06
C GLU A 305 -8.63 -6.54 19.29
N ALA A 306 -7.85 -5.47 19.40
CA ALA A 306 -7.97 -4.49 20.48
C ALA A 306 -9.29 -3.70 20.44
N ILE A 307 -9.85 -3.49 19.25
CA ILE A 307 -11.23 -3.01 19.10
C ILE A 307 -12.18 -4.13 19.57
N GLY A 308 -12.03 -5.33 19.03
CA GLY A 308 -12.85 -6.49 19.36
C GLY A 308 -13.86 -6.81 18.25
N PRO A 309 -14.15 -8.10 18.03
CA PRO A 309 -14.79 -8.59 16.80
C PRO A 309 -16.23 -8.15 16.61
N HIS A 310 -16.96 -7.87 17.69
CA HIS A 310 -18.35 -7.42 17.68
C HIS A 310 -18.58 -6.07 16.98
N ALA A 311 -17.51 -5.27 16.82
CA ALA A 311 -17.59 -3.99 16.14
C ALA A 311 -17.56 -4.11 14.61
N PHE A 312 -17.23 -5.28 14.04
CA PHE A 312 -16.95 -5.41 12.61
C PHE A 312 -18.09 -6.06 11.83
N HIS A 313 -18.40 -5.48 10.68
CA HIS A 313 -19.27 -6.03 9.64
C HIS A 313 -18.48 -6.09 8.32
N LEU A 314 -17.91 -7.26 8.03
CA LEU A 314 -16.99 -7.45 6.90
C LEU A 314 -17.67 -8.18 5.74
N GLY A 315 -17.13 -8.02 4.53
CA GLY A 315 -17.60 -8.70 3.33
C GLY A 315 -18.89 -8.11 2.75
N ASP A 316 -19.26 -6.90 3.16
CA ASP A 316 -20.50 -6.25 2.74
C ASP A 316 -20.25 -4.79 2.34
N PRO A 317 -20.12 -4.50 1.03
CA PRO A 317 -19.77 -3.17 0.58
C PRO A 317 -20.89 -2.16 0.85
N VAL A 318 -20.51 -1.00 1.38
CA VAL A 318 -21.39 0.16 1.46
C VAL A 318 -21.66 0.70 0.05
N LEU A 319 -22.93 0.97 -0.24
CA LEU A 319 -23.40 1.51 -1.52
C LEU A 319 -23.81 2.97 -1.42
N SER A 320 -24.47 3.35 -0.32
CA SER A 320 -24.98 4.70 -0.13
C SER A 320 -24.96 5.16 1.32
N ILE A 321 -24.90 6.47 1.50
CA ILE A 321 -25.00 7.17 2.78
C ILE A 321 -26.05 8.27 2.62
N ALA A 322 -27.19 8.12 3.32
CA ALA A 322 -28.17 9.18 3.47
C ALA A 322 -27.98 9.88 4.82
N GLN A 323 -28.38 11.13 4.97
CA GLN A 323 -28.33 11.84 6.24
C GLN A 323 -29.45 12.87 6.39
N ASP A 324 -29.86 13.10 7.63
CA ASP A 324 -30.86 14.08 8.05
C ASP A 324 -30.37 14.85 9.29
N ASP A 325 -31.28 15.51 10.01
CA ASP A 325 -30.95 16.29 11.21
C ASP A 325 -30.53 15.41 12.40
N ASP A 326 -30.88 14.11 12.39
CA ASP A 326 -30.61 13.16 13.48
C ASP A 326 -29.33 12.33 13.27
N GLY A 327 -28.85 12.21 12.03
CA GLY A 327 -27.59 11.54 11.71
C GLY A 327 -27.53 11.00 10.29
N GLY A 328 -26.81 9.89 10.11
CA GLY A 328 -26.60 9.22 8.84
C GLY A 328 -27.04 7.77 8.83
N SER A 329 -27.60 7.32 7.69
CA SER A 329 -27.97 5.94 7.39
C SER A 329 -27.03 5.36 6.33
N VAL A 330 -26.27 4.33 6.70
CA VAL A 330 -25.34 3.62 5.83
C VAL A 330 -25.98 2.34 5.31
N VAL A 331 -26.06 2.20 3.98
CA VAL A 331 -26.70 1.07 3.31
C VAL A 331 -25.66 0.20 2.63
N CYS A 332 -25.67 -1.09 2.94
CA CYS A 332 -24.76 -2.08 2.38
C CYS A 332 -25.42 -2.92 1.28
N ALA A 333 -24.62 -3.61 0.47
CA ALA A 333 -25.11 -4.40 -0.65
C ALA A 333 -25.97 -5.61 -0.25
N SER A 334 -25.77 -6.15 0.95
CA SER A 334 -26.65 -7.19 1.51
C SER A 334 -28.07 -6.70 1.84
N GLY A 335 -28.30 -5.38 1.83
CA GLY A 335 -29.51 -4.74 2.36
C GLY A 335 -29.40 -4.38 3.85
N THR A 336 -28.26 -4.63 4.49
CA THR A 336 -28.00 -4.17 5.87
C THR A 336 -28.00 -2.65 5.92
N VAL A 337 -28.73 -2.09 6.90
CA VAL A 337 -28.79 -0.65 7.18
C VAL A 337 -28.32 -0.38 8.59
N VAL A 338 -27.37 0.54 8.74
CA VAL A 338 -26.85 0.97 10.04
C VAL A 338 -27.01 2.49 10.16
N ASN A 339 -27.72 2.92 11.20
CA ASN A 339 -27.93 4.33 11.52
C ASN A 339 -26.90 4.78 12.56
N ALA A 340 -26.35 5.99 12.39
CA ALA A 340 -25.37 6.55 13.30
C ALA A 340 -25.47 8.07 13.41
N ARG A 341 -25.05 8.62 14.56
CA ARG A 341 -24.97 10.07 14.76
C ARG A 341 -23.86 10.71 13.93
N ALA A 342 -22.81 9.96 13.61
CA ALA A 342 -21.76 10.35 12.68
C ALA A 342 -21.32 9.18 11.79
N VAL A 343 -20.87 9.50 10.58
CA VAL A 343 -20.32 8.50 9.64
C VAL A 343 -18.89 8.93 9.27
N VAL A 344 -17.95 8.00 9.34
CA VAL A 344 -16.55 8.21 8.91
C VAL A 344 -16.30 7.43 7.64
N VAL A 345 -16.01 8.12 6.53
CA VAL A 345 -15.56 7.50 5.27
C VAL A 345 -14.03 7.42 5.29
N ALA A 346 -13.50 6.22 5.52
CA ALA A 346 -12.07 5.98 5.73
C ALA A 346 -11.40 5.23 4.56
N MET A 347 -11.61 5.74 3.35
CA MET A 347 -11.09 5.18 2.09
C MET A 347 -10.52 6.29 1.18
N GLY A 348 -9.81 5.89 0.12
CA GLY A 348 -9.24 6.86 -0.84
C GLY A 348 -10.33 7.67 -1.57
N PRO A 349 -10.04 8.91 -2.01
CA PRO A 349 -11.02 9.80 -2.62
C PRO A 349 -11.77 9.20 -3.81
N SER A 350 -11.06 8.42 -4.65
CA SER A 350 -11.63 7.74 -5.81
C SER A 350 -12.67 6.67 -5.48
N LEU A 351 -12.57 6.03 -4.31
CA LEU A 351 -13.58 5.11 -3.79
C LEU A 351 -14.70 5.87 -3.10
N ALA A 352 -14.35 6.88 -2.29
CA ALA A 352 -15.33 7.71 -1.59
C ALA A 352 -16.31 8.39 -2.57
N GLY A 353 -15.84 8.85 -3.73
CA GLY A 353 -16.66 9.46 -4.77
C GLY A 353 -17.61 8.51 -5.51
N ARG A 354 -17.54 7.20 -5.26
CA ARG A 354 -18.44 6.19 -5.88
C ARG A 354 -19.59 5.75 -4.98
N LEU A 355 -19.60 6.16 -3.71
CA LEU A 355 -20.77 6.02 -2.87
C LEU A 355 -21.86 7.00 -3.34
N SER A 356 -23.11 6.60 -3.24
CA SER A 356 -24.23 7.54 -3.41
C SER A 356 -24.45 8.31 -2.11
N TYR A 357 -24.58 9.63 -2.19
CA TYR A 357 -24.84 10.49 -1.03
C TYR A 357 -26.17 11.21 -1.18
N ASP A 358 -26.94 11.26 -0.09
CA ASP A 358 -28.17 12.04 0.01
C ASP A 358 -28.14 12.90 1.29
N PRO A 359 -28.06 14.24 1.20
CA PRO A 359 -27.96 15.03 -0.04
C PRO A 359 -26.62 14.84 -0.76
N PRO A 360 -26.54 15.11 -2.08
CA PRO A 360 -25.32 14.96 -2.87
C PRO A 360 -24.12 15.73 -2.30
N LEU A 361 -22.91 15.22 -2.56
CA LEU A 361 -21.68 15.91 -2.17
C LEU A 361 -21.57 17.30 -2.83
N PRO A 362 -20.99 18.31 -2.14
CA PRO A 362 -20.75 19.63 -2.72
C PRO A 362 -19.88 19.54 -3.99
N PRO A 363 -20.06 20.43 -4.98
CA PRO A 363 -19.38 20.33 -6.28
C PRO A 363 -17.85 20.21 -6.22
N ARG A 364 -17.20 20.97 -5.32
CA ARG A 364 -15.74 20.89 -5.14
C ARG A 364 -15.30 19.54 -4.57
N LYS A 365 -16.08 18.95 -3.66
CA LYS A 365 -15.81 17.63 -3.11
C LYS A 365 -16.03 16.51 -4.15
N THR A 366 -17.06 16.65 -4.99
CA THR A 366 -17.26 15.78 -6.14
C THR A 366 -16.09 15.85 -7.12
N LEU A 367 -15.58 17.04 -7.42
CA LEU A 367 -14.43 17.22 -8.30
C LEU A 367 -13.17 16.51 -7.76
N ILE A 368 -12.80 16.74 -6.50
CA ILE A 368 -11.56 16.17 -5.94
C ILE A 368 -11.62 14.64 -5.85
N THR A 369 -12.78 14.07 -5.50
CA THR A 369 -12.97 12.62 -5.43
C THR A 369 -12.91 11.94 -6.80
N GLN A 370 -13.29 12.64 -7.87
CA GLN A 370 -13.17 12.14 -9.25
C GLN A 370 -11.79 12.37 -9.87
N SER A 371 -10.99 13.28 -9.30
CA SER A 371 -9.75 13.79 -9.92
C SER A 371 -8.48 13.41 -9.16
N MET A 372 -8.53 12.36 -8.34
CA MET A 372 -7.35 11.79 -7.67
C MET A 372 -7.23 10.30 -8.00
N PRO A 373 -6.85 9.94 -9.24
CA PRO A 373 -6.61 8.55 -9.60
C PRO A 373 -5.50 7.95 -8.73
N MET A 374 -5.62 6.64 -8.49
CA MET A 374 -4.61 5.87 -7.78
C MET A 374 -3.40 5.62 -8.68
N GLY A 375 -2.21 5.51 -8.09
CA GLY A 375 -1.04 4.98 -8.80
C GLY A 375 -1.24 3.53 -9.27
N ALA A 376 -0.44 3.13 -10.26
CA ALA A 376 -0.53 1.83 -10.91
C ALA A 376 0.63 0.95 -10.47
N ILE A 377 0.35 -0.17 -9.81
CA ILE A 377 1.39 -1.06 -9.27
C ILE A 377 1.00 -2.54 -9.30
N ILE A 378 1.94 -3.34 -9.79
CA ILE A 378 2.02 -4.78 -9.51
C ILE A 378 3.25 -4.98 -8.63
N LYS A 379 3.04 -5.48 -7.42
CA LYS A 379 4.13 -5.84 -6.51
C LYS A 379 4.39 -7.33 -6.66
N CYS A 380 5.63 -7.72 -6.87
CA CYS A 380 6.00 -9.12 -7.01
C CYS A 380 7.19 -9.48 -6.12
N VAL A 381 7.36 -10.78 -5.91
CA VAL A 381 8.48 -11.34 -5.17
C VAL A 381 8.97 -12.58 -5.91
N MET A 382 10.29 -12.71 -5.99
CA MET A 382 10.99 -13.84 -6.58
C MET A 382 11.87 -14.47 -5.50
N TRP A 383 11.68 -15.76 -5.24
CA TRP A 383 12.47 -16.50 -4.25
C TRP A 383 13.59 -17.31 -4.88
N TYR A 384 14.68 -17.44 -4.14
CA TYR A 384 15.90 -18.14 -4.53
C TYR A 384 16.44 -18.99 -3.37
N PRO A 385 17.20 -20.06 -3.65
CA PRO A 385 17.76 -20.92 -2.59
C PRO A 385 18.82 -20.24 -1.76
N THR A 386 19.52 -19.26 -2.35
CA THR A 386 20.55 -18.47 -1.66
C THR A 386 20.46 -17.01 -2.07
N PRO A 387 20.88 -16.06 -1.21
CA PRO A 387 20.94 -14.65 -1.57
C PRO A 387 22.19 -14.37 -2.40
N PHE A 388 22.29 -14.99 -3.59
CA PHE A 388 23.49 -14.97 -4.43
C PHE A 388 23.97 -13.56 -4.79
N TRP A 389 23.05 -12.58 -4.88
CA TRP A 389 23.41 -11.18 -5.10
C TRP A 389 24.31 -10.64 -3.98
N ARG A 390 24.06 -11.02 -2.71
CA ARG A 390 24.91 -10.64 -1.57
C ARG A 390 26.31 -11.25 -1.70
N LEU A 391 26.40 -12.52 -2.11
CA LEU A 391 27.67 -13.22 -2.33
C LEU A 391 28.51 -12.55 -3.44
N ARG A 392 27.84 -11.91 -4.40
CA ARG A 392 28.47 -11.14 -5.47
C ARG A 392 28.70 -9.66 -5.10
N GLY A 393 28.46 -9.29 -3.85
CA GLY A 393 28.69 -7.93 -3.33
C GLY A 393 27.61 -6.92 -3.70
N PHE A 394 26.41 -7.36 -4.12
CA PHE A 394 25.26 -6.50 -4.37
C PHE A 394 24.30 -6.46 -3.17
N SER A 395 23.63 -5.33 -2.98
CA SER A 395 22.62 -5.15 -1.94
C SER A 395 21.26 -5.75 -2.28
N GLY A 396 21.03 -6.11 -3.55
CA GLY A 396 19.71 -6.45 -4.08
C GLY A 396 18.87 -5.24 -4.49
N MET A 397 19.33 -4.01 -4.20
CA MET A 397 18.63 -2.80 -4.65
C MET A 397 18.87 -2.52 -6.13
N VAL A 398 17.78 -2.34 -6.88
CA VAL A 398 17.78 -2.01 -8.30
C VAL A 398 16.94 -0.77 -8.53
N VAL A 399 17.45 0.16 -9.34
CA VAL A 399 16.68 1.23 -9.96
C VAL A 399 16.76 1.07 -11.46
N ASN A 400 15.60 0.98 -12.12
CA ASN A 400 15.52 0.90 -13.57
C ASN A 400 15.04 2.23 -14.17
N SER A 401 15.94 2.90 -14.88
CA SER A 401 15.65 4.12 -15.63
C SER A 401 15.31 3.88 -17.10
N ASP A 402 15.42 2.64 -17.58
CA ASP A 402 15.06 2.24 -18.94
C ASP A 402 13.97 1.16 -18.90
N VAL A 403 12.73 1.55 -19.18
CA VAL A 403 11.57 0.64 -19.17
C VAL A 403 11.69 -0.50 -20.19
N SER A 404 12.54 -0.35 -21.22
CA SER A 404 12.79 -1.45 -22.18
C SER A 404 13.61 -2.60 -21.60
N ALA A 405 14.27 -2.40 -20.45
CA ALA A 405 15.07 -3.43 -19.78
C ALA A 405 14.23 -4.52 -19.09
N GLY A 406 12.91 -4.32 -18.98
CA GLY A 406 12.00 -5.26 -18.36
C GLY A 406 11.03 -4.61 -17.37
N PRO A 407 10.14 -5.42 -16.78
CA PRO A 407 9.00 -4.94 -16.00
C PRO A 407 9.37 -4.23 -14.69
N ILE A 408 10.46 -4.63 -14.04
CA ILE A 408 10.85 -4.10 -12.74
C ILE A 408 11.37 -2.68 -12.88
N SER A 409 10.74 -1.77 -12.15
CA SER A 409 11.14 -0.37 -11.99
C SER A 409 12.09 -0.19 -10.81
N VAL A 410 11.79 -0.84 -9.68
CA VAL A 410 12.63 -0.86 -8.48
C VAL A 410 12.57 -2.25 -7.86
N ALA A 411 13.69 -2.73 -7.31
CA ALA A 411 13.72 -3.94 -6.49
C ALA A 411 14.51 -3.72 -5.20
N PHE A 412 14.23 -4.56 -4.19
CA PHE A 412 14.96 -4.63 -2.94
C PHE A 412 15.16 -6.10 -2.54
N ASP A 413 16.17 -6.34 -1.72
CA ASP A 413 16.28 -7.58 -0.97
C ASP A 413 15.15 -7.67 0.05
N ASP A 414 14.39 -8.76 -0.01
CA ASP A 414 13.26 -9.05 0.86
C ASP A 414 13.44 -10.36 1.64
N SER A 415 14.68 -10.83 1.77
CA SER A 415 14.99 -12.09 2.44
C SER A 415 14.74 -11.96 3.95
N LEU A 416 13.64 -12.57 4.40
CA LEU A 416 13.21 -12.52 5.79
C LEU A 416 14.26 -13.20 6.69
N PRO A 417 14.74 -12.54 7.77
CA PRO A 417 15.67 -13.18 8.69
C PRO A 417 15.07 -14.46 9.31
N GLY A 418 15.86 -15.53 9.36
CA GLY A 418 15.44 -16.80 9.95
C GLY A 418 14.70 -17.74 9.00
N THR A 419 14.51 -17.39 7.72
CA THR A 419 14.03 -18.31 6.69
C THR A 419 15.16 -18.78 5.77
N ASP A 420 15.02 -19.98 5.20
CA ASP A 420 16.02 -20.55 4.30
C ASP A 420 15.95 -19.97 2.87
N ALA A 421 14.81 -19.39 2.48
CA ALA A 421 14.65 -18.76 1.17
C ALA A 421 15.14 -17.30 1.15
N ALA A 422 15.96 -16.98 0.16
CA ALA A 422 16.26 -15.60 -0.20
C ALA A 422 15.17 -15.04 -1.10
N ALA A 423 14.94 -13.73 -1.05
CA ALA A 423 13.88 -13.09 -1.85
C ALA A 423 14.32 -11.73 -2.42
N LEU A 424 13.89 -11.46 -3.65
CA LEU A 424 13.89 -10.12 -4.23
C LEU A 424 12.44 -9.67 -4.41
N VAL A 425 12.07 -8.56 -3.75
CA VAL A 425 10.79 -7.89 -4.00
C VAL A 425 10.97 -6.89 -5.13
N GLY A 426 10.08 -6.93 -6.11
CA GLY A 426 10.09 -6.09 -7.30
C GLY A 426 8.80 -5.28 -7.44
N PHE A 427 8.94 -4.09 -8.02
CA PHE A 427 7.85 -3.17 -8.29
C PHE A 427 7.73 -2.92 -9.80
N ILE A 428 6.62 -3.37 -10.40
CA ILE A 428 6.20 -2.96 -11.74
C ILE A 428 5.29 -1.75 -11.52
N SER A 429 5.69 -0.57 -12.01
CA SER A 429 5.07 0.70 -11.61
C SER A 429 4.65 1.58 -12.77
N ALA A 430 3.68 2.48 -12.53
CA ALA A 430 3.21 3.48 -13.47
C ALA A 430 2.79 2.85 -14.82
N SER A 431 3.23 3.38 -15.95
CA SER A 431 2.82 2.87 -17.27
C SER A 431 3.21 1.40 -17.46
N ALA A 432 4.35 0.98 -16.93
CA ALA A 432 4.79 -0.41 -17.01
C ALA A 432 3.81 -1.37 -16.32
N ALA A 433 3.16 -0.97 -15.21
CA ALA A 433 2.16 -1.81 -14.55
C ALA A 433 0.93 -2.02 -15.42
N ILE A 434 0.51 -1.00 -16.18
CA ILE A 434 -0.63 -1.09 -17.10
C ILE A 434 -0.29 -1.99 -18.30
N GLU A 435 0.90 -1.80 -18.87
CA GLU A 435 1.37 -2.56 -20.04
C GLU A 435 1.61 -4.04 -19.70
N TRP A 436 2.40 -4.31 -18.65
CA TRP A 436 2.68 -5.68 -18.21
C TRP A 436 1.49 -6.35 -17.54
N GLY A 437 0.51 -5.58 -17.04
CA GLY A 437 -0.76 -6.08 -16.55
C GLY A 437 -1.54 -6.88 -17.60
N GLN A 438 -1.36 -6.58 -18.89
CA GLN A 438 -1.99 -7.30 -20.00
C GLN A 438 -1.40 -8.70 -20.24
N MET A 439 -0.22 -8.98 -19.69
CA MET A 439 0.44 -10.28 -19.84
C MET A 439 -0.12 -11.29 -18.82
N SER A 440 0.06 -12.58 -19.07
CA SER A 440 -0.21 -13.59 -18.05
C SER A 440 0.80 -13.50 -16.90
N ARG A 441 0.42 -13.98 -15.71
CA ARG A 441 1.34 -14.06 -14.54
C ARG A 441 2.62 -14.83 -14.88
N LYS A 442 2.51 -15.90 -15.67
CA LYS A 442 3.64 -16.71 -16.15
C LYS A 442 4.60 -15.92 -17.04
N GLN A 443 4.07 -15.15 -18.00
CA GLN A 443 4.89 -14.28 -18.85
C GLN A 443 5.58 -13.17 -18.03
N ARG A 444 4.89 -12.59 -17.05
CA ARG A 444 5.50 -11.62 -16.13
C ARG A 444 6.63 -12.26 -15.31
N ALA A 445 6.39 -13.44 -14.70
CA ALA A 445 7.41 -14.16 -13.93
C ALA A 445 8.67 -14.43 -14.76
N GLN A 446 8.50 -14.89 -16.01
CA GLN A 446 9.61 -15.12 -16.95
C GLN A 446 10.35 -13.83 -17.31
N ALA A 447 9.62 -12.73 -17.56
CA ALA A 447 10.22 -11.43 -17.87
C ALA A 447 11.00 -10.85 -16.69
N VAL A 448 10.46 -10.98 -15.46
CA VAL A 448 11.15 -10.58 -14.22
C VAL A 448 12.44 -11.41 -14.04
N ALA A 449 12.36 -12.73 -14.19
CA ALA A 449 13.54 -13.59 -14.10
C ALA A 449 14.60 -13.25 -15.17
N ALA A 450 14.18 -12.97 -16.41
CA ALA A 450 15.08 -12.55 -17.49
C ALA A 450 15.75 -11.20 -17.20
N GLN A 451 14.99 -10.23 -16.68
CA GLN A 451 15.53 -8.94 -16.28
C GLN A 451 16.53 -9.07 -15.12
N TYR A 452 16.22 -9.88 -14.10
CA TYR A 452 17.18 -10.15 -13.04
C TYR A 452 18.42 -10.90 -13.55
N ALA A 453 18.29 -11.79 -14.53
CA ALA A 453 19.42 -12.43 -15.19
C ALA A 453 20.32 -11.44 -15.92
N PHE A 454 19.73 -10.44 -16.58
CA PHE A 454 20.46 -9.34 -17.19
C PHE A 454 21.21 -8.50 -16.15
N ILE A 455 20.59 -8.24 -14.99
CA ILE A 455 21.14 -7.39 -13.93
C ILE A 455 22.23 -8.09 -13.11
N PHE A 456 21.94 -9.28 -12.61
CA PHE A 456 22.78 -10.00 -11.64
C PHE A 456 23.49 -11.22 -12.23
N GLY A 457 23.33 -11.47 -13.53
CA GLY A 457 23.90 -12.62 -14.24
C GLY A 457 23.03 -13.86 -14.21
N ARG A 458 23.48 -14.92 -14.90
CA ARG A 458 22.69 -16.14 -15.20
C ARG A 458 22.04 -16.80 -13.99
N GLU A 459 22.66 -16.74 -12.81
CA GLU A 459 22.14 -17.32 -11.56
C GLU A 459 20.84 -16.67 -11.08
N ALA A 460 20.53 -15.46 -11.54
CA ALA A 460 19.25 -14.82 -11.25
C ALA A 460 18.11 -15.28 -12.17
N GLY A 461 18.45 -15.94 -13.27
CA GLY A 461 17.51 -16.44 -14.26
C GLY A 461 17.25 -17.94 -14.12
N THR A 462 16.34 -18.43 -14.96
CA THR A 462 15.96 -19.85 -15.00
C THR A 462 17.17 -20.78 -15.17
N PRO A 463 17.26 -21.90 -14.40
CA PRO A 463 16.24 -22.45 -13.50
C PRO A 463 16.37 -22.05 -12.03
N SER A 464 17.23 -21.09 -11.67
CA SER A 464 17.58 -20.82 -10.27
C SER A 464 16.45 -20.27 -9.38
N PRO A 465 15.50 -19.43 -9.85
CA PRO A 465 14.36 -19.03 -9.03
C PRO A 465 13.52 -20.24 -8.60
N ILE A 466 13.12 -20.27 -7.33
CA ILE A 466 12.27 -21.32 -6.75
C ILE A 466 10.80 -21.04 -7.06
N ALA A 467 10.38 -19.80 -6.85
CA ALA A 467 8.98 -19.43 -6.94
C ALA A 467 8.82 -17.93 -7.18
N TYR A 468 7.62 -17.58 -7.65
CA TYR A 468 7.19 -16.23 -7.92
C TYR A 468 5.78 -16.01 -7.39
N ALA A 469 5.55 -14.88 -6.71
CA ALA A 469 4.22 -14.42 -6.38
C ALA A 469 4.07 -12.94 -6.73
N GLU A 470 2.84 -12.53 -7.03
CA GLU A 470 2.53 -11.15 -7.32
C GLU A 470 1.14 -10.76 -6.84
N HIS A 471 0.96 -9.45 -6.63
CA HIS A 471 -0.35 -8.87 -6.45
C HIS A 471 -0.49 -7.62 -7.31
N ASP A 472 -1.46 -7.69 -8.22
CA ASP A 472 -1.87 -6.57 -9.05
C ASP A 472 -2.88 -5.72 -8.29
N TRP A 473 -2.46 -4.51 -7.89
CA TRP A 473 -3.34 -3.59 -7.19
C TRP A 473 -4.34 -2.88 -8.11
N LEU A 474 -4.13 -2.89 -9.44
CA LEU A 474 -5.08 -2.34 -10.42
C LEU A 474 -6.37 -3.19 -10.46
N GLU A 475 -6.24 -4.51 -10.35
CA GLU A 475 -7.37 -5.44 -10.30
C GLU A 475 -8.06 -5.49 -8.92
N ALA A 476 -7.43 -4.94 -7.89
CA ALA A 476 -7.98 -4.96 -6.53
C ALA A 476 -9.19 -4.01 -6.41
N ARG A 477 -10.41 -4.53 -6.68
CA ARG A 477 -11.69 -3.78 -6.74
C ARG A 477 -11.92 -2.72 -5.65
N TRP A 478 -11.44 -2.95 -4.44
CA TRP A 478 -11.64 -2.07 -3.29
C TRP A 478 -10.40 -1.22 -2.96
N SER A 479 -9.53 -1.02 -3.96
CA SER A 479 -8.37 -0.13 -3.95
C SER A 479 -8.15 0.54 -5.32
N TRP A 480 -8.27 -0.20 -6.43
CA TRP A 480 -8.01 0.20 -7.83
C TRP A 480 -6.65 0.86 -8.06
N GLY A 481 -5.65 0.43 -7.32
CA GLY A 481 -4.28 0.92 -7.41
C GLY A 481 -3.67 1.22 -6.04
N GLY A 482 -2.50 1.84 -6.09
CA GLY A 482 -1.66 2.15 -4.94
C GLY A 482 -0.45 3.00 -5.35
N PRO A 483 0.25 3.63 -4.39
CA PRO A 483 0.00 3.51 -2.96
C PRO A 483 -1.07 4.50 -2.49
N THR A 484 -1.33 5.57 -3.25
CA THR A 484 -2.19 6.70 -2.90
C THR A 484 -2.84 7.32 -4.14
N GLY A 485 -3.90 8.11 -3.93
CA GLY A 485 -4.43 9.01 -4.95
C GLY A 485 -3.44 10.15 -5.23
N ALA A 486 -3.27 10.50 -6.51
CA ALA A 486 -2.39 11.58 -6.96
C ALA A 486 -3.15 12.61 -7.80
N ALA A 487 -2.92 13.90 -7.55
CA ALA A 487 -3.66 14.97 -8.23
C ALA A 487 -2.98 15.41 -9.54
N PRO A 488 -3.71 15.45 -10.67
CA PRO A 488 -3.23 16.05 -11.90
C PRO A 488 -3.25 17.60 -11.80
N PRO A 489 -2.65 18.30 -12.79
CA PRO A 489 -2.67 19.77 -12.84
C PRO A 489 -4.07 20.39 -12.70
N GLY A 490 -4.14 21.50 -11.94
CA GLY A 490 -5.32 22.35 -11.74
C GLY A 490 -6.31 21.87 -10.66
N VAL A 491 -6.17 20.64 -10.19
CA VAL A 491 -7.13 20.05 -9.23
C VAL A 491 -6.94 20.60 -7.82
N LEU A 492 -5.69 20.75 -7.35
CA LEU A 492 -5.43 21.12 -5.97
C LEU A 492 -5.89 22.55 -5.66
N THR A 493 -5.57 23.50 -6.54
CA THR A 493 -6.00 24.90 -6.38
C THR A 493 -7.51 25.08 -6.46
N THR A 494 -8.21 24.18 -7.15
CA THR A 494 -9.66 24.23 -7.30
C THR A 494 -10.40 23.60 -6.12
N ALA A 495 -9.91 22.47 -5.60
CA ALA A 495 -10.71 21.62 -4.72
C ALA A 495 -9.98 20.96 -3.53
N SER A 496 -8.66 21.14 -3.35
CA SER A 496 -7.93 20.47 -2.24
C SER A 496 -8.47 20.83 -0.84
N GLY A 497 -9.03 22.03 -0.66
CA GLY A 497 -9.66 22.46 0.59
C GLY A 497 -10.92 21.67 0.98
N GLU A 498 -11.46 20.82 0.10
CA GLU A 498 -12.61 19.96 0.38
C GLU A 498 -12.22 18.52 0.71
N LEU A 499 -10.94 18.16 0.67
CA LEU A 499 -10.50 16.77 0.80
C LEU A 499 -10.89 16.18 2.16
N ALA A 500 -10.52 16.87 3.25
CA ALA A 500 -10.84 16.46 4.63
C ALA A 500 -12.15 17.06 5.17
N THR A 501 -12.73 18.06 4.49
CA THR A 501 -13.93 18.78 4.96
C THR A 501 -15.15 17.86 5.08
N ARG A 502 -15.85 17.93 6.21
CA ARG A 502 -17.06 17.13 6.44
C ARG A 502 -18.25 17.60 5.59
N HIS A 503 -19.18 16.68 5.32
CA HIS A 503 -20.46 16.95 4.68
C HIS A 503 -21.60 16.53 5.61
N GLY A 504 -22.16 17.49 6.36
CA GLY A 504 -23.10 17.23 7.45
C GLY A 504 -22.49 16.33 8.53
N CYS A 505 -23.11 15.18 8.80
CA CYS A 505 -22.63 14.18 9.76
C CYS A 505 -21.54 13.24 9.18
N VAL A 506 -21.17 13.39 7.90
CA VAL A 506 -20.19 12.56 7.21
C VAL A 506 -18.80 13.18 7.26
N HIS A 507 -17.89 12.55 7.98
CA HIS A 507 -16.47 12.92 8.10
C HIS A 507 -15.61 12.06 7.16
N PHE A 508 -14.51 12.63 6.66
CA PHE A 508 -13.64 11.98 5.68
C PHE A 508 -12.27 11.75 6.28
N ALA A 509 -11.85 10.49 6.36
CA ALA A 509 -10.50 10.07 6.75
C ALA A 509 -9.79 9.48 5.51
N GLY A 510 -8.85 8.56 5.73
CA GLY A 510 -8.00 8.02 4.68
C GLY A 510 -6.67 8.77 4.59
N THR A 511 -5.61 8.05 4.21
CA THR A 511 -4.24 8.59 4.18
C THR A 511 -4.11 9.81 3.27
N GLU A 512 -4.99 9.96 2.28
CA GLU A 512 -5.04 11.11 1.38
C GLU A 512 -5.46 12.41 2.10
N THR A 513 -6.13 12.33 3.25
CA THR A 513 -6.51 13.50 4.06
C THR A 513 -5.44 13.89 5.11
N ALA A 514 -4.31 13.20 5.12
CA ALA A 514 -3.23 13.40 6.06
C ALA A 514 -2.43 14.67 5.75
N CYS A 515 -1.92 15.32 6.80
CA CYS A 515 -0.98 16.43 6.71
C CYS A 515 0.48 15.97 6.76
N GLU A 516 0.74 14.73 7.17
CA GLU A 516 2.07 14.12 7.16
C GLU A 516 1.98 12.70 6.62
N TRP A 517 3.00 12.31 5.84
CA TRP A 517 3.09 10.94 5.31
C TRP A 517 1.84 10.48 4.53
N GLN A 518 1.24 11.40 3.75
CA GLN A 518 0.16 11.06 2.83
C GLN A 518 0.56 9.87 1.95
N GLY A 519 -0.32 8.87 1.85
CA GLY A 519 -0.08 7.65 1.09
C GLY A 519 0.63 6.52 1.85
N TYR A 520 1.12 6.78 3.06
CA TYR A 520 1.72 5.78 3.94
C TYR A 520 0.75 5.33 5.05
N VAL A 521 1.11 4.26 5.75
CA VAL A 521 0.41 3.80 6.96
C VAL A 521 0.43 4.89 8.03
N GLU A 522 1.56 5.60 8.20
CA GLU A 522 1.69 6.72 9.15
C GLU A 522 0.63 7.81 8.89
N GLY A 523 0.44 8.24 7.64
CA GLY A 523 -0.61 9.20 7.27
C GLY A 523 -2.02 8.63 7.43
N ALA A 524 -2.21 7.32 7.21
CA ALA A 524 -3.50 6.68 7.46
C ALA A 524 -3.88 6.76 8.95
N LEU A 525 -2.93 6.48 9.85
CA LEU A 525 -3.11 6.59 11.30
C LEU A 525 -3.39 8.04 11.70
N GLU A 526 -2.62 9.00 11.20
CA GLU A 526 -2.82 10.43 11.46
C GLU A 526 -4.23 10.90 11.07
N ALA A 527 -4.65 10.62 9.84
CA ALA A 527 -5.99 10.95 9.35
C ALA A 527 -7.10 10.29 10.18
N GLY A 528 -6.90 9.05 10.64
CA GLY A 528 -7.86 8.34 11.47
C GLY A 528 -8.03 8.99 12.85
N TYR A 529 -6.92 9.35 13.50
CA TYR A 529 -6.94 10.02 14.80
C TYR A 529 -7.47 11.45 14.73
N ARG A 530 -7.17 12.18 13.64
CA ARG A 530 -7.78 13.50 13.36
C ARG A 530 -9.30 13.39 13.31
N VAL A 531 -9.84 12.50 12.47
CA VAL A 531 -11.30 12.36 12.34
C VAL A 531 -11.95 11.89 13.63
N ALA A 532 -11.30 11.00 14.38
CA ALA A 532 -11.80 10.60 15.69
C ALA A 532 -11.97 11.82 16.62
N SER A 533 -11.02 12.76 16.59
CA SER A 533 -11.08 13.99 17.38
C SER A 533 -12.22 14.91 16.94
N GLU A 534 -12.44 15.05 15.63
CA GLU A 534 -13.54 15.86 15.06
C GLU A 534 -14.92 15.30 15.41
N VAL A 535 -15.08 13.97 15.29
CA VAL A 535 -16.33 13.28 15.61
C VAL A 535 -16.60 13.33 17.11
N ALA A 536 -15.60 13.03 17.95
CA ALA A 536 -15.76 13.11 19.39
C ALA A 536 -16.17 14.52 19.83
N ALA A 537 -15.52 15.57 19.29
CA ALA A 537 -15.89 16.96 19.57
C ALA A 537 -17.34 17.27 19.16
N THR A 538 -17.81 16.72 18.03
CA THR A 538 -19.19 16.90 17.55
C THR A 538 -20.21 16.18 18.44
N LEU A 539 -19.86 15.00 18.97
CA LEU A 539 -20.75 14.18 19.79
C LEU A 539 -20.65 14.45 21.30
N GLY A 540 -19.85 15.43 21.73
CA GLY A 540 -19.67 15.82 23.13
C GLY A 540 -18.65 14.98 23.91
N GLY A 541 -17.86 14.16 23.22
CA GLY A 541 -16.77 13.36 23.78
C GLY A 541 -15.39 14.01 23.62
N ARG A 542 -14.36 13.36 24.18
CA ARG A 542 -12.96 13.77 24.01
C ARG A 542 -12.09 12.54 23.79
N VAL A 543 -11.29 12.57 22.73
CA VAL A 543 -10.29 11.53 22.45
C VAL A 543 -9.10 11.69 23.42
N ASP A 544 -8.52 10.56 23.82
CA ASP A 544 -7.30 10.53 24.63
C ASP A 544 -6.16 11.33 23.96
N ALA A 545 -5.44 12.11 24.76
CA ALA A 545 -4.33 12.94 24.29
C ALA A 545 -3.25 12.15 23.55
N ARG A 546 -3.09 10.84 23.82
CA ARG A 546 -2.12 9.97 23.12
C ARG A 546 -2.35 9.90 21.61
N TYR A 547 -3.59 10.10 21.15
CA TYR A 547 -3.93 10.10 19.73
C TYR A 547 -3.75 11.46 19.06
N ILE A 548 -3.56 12.52 19.85
CA ILE A 548 -3.44 13.90 19.37
C ILE A 548 -1.96 14.24 19.28
N ARG A 549 -1.45 14.35 18.05
CA ARG A 549 -0.06 14.74 17.77
C ARG A 549 -0.04 15.97 16.88
N SER A 550 0.78 16.94 17.26
CA SER A 550 1.12 18.05 16.35
C SER A 550 2.00 17.53 15.22
N PRO A 551 1.91 18.11 14.01
CA PRO A 551 2.84 17.79 12.94
C PRO A 551 4.30 17.96 13.39
N SER A 552 5.22 17.16 12.85
CA SER A 552 6.66 17.19 13.16
C SER A 552 7.31 18.56 12.95
N GLY A 553 6.68 19.42 12.13
CA GLY A 553 7.14 20.78 11.88
C GLY A 553 8.43 20.85 11.08
N TRP A 554 8.75 19.80 10.29
CA TRP A 554 9.94 19.77 9.43
C TRP A 554 10.02 21.01 8.54
N ARG A 555 11.16 21.72 8.57
CA ARG A 555 11.36 23.00 7.84
C ARG A 555 12.44 22.93 6.75
N GLY A 556 12.70 21.73 6.23
CA GLY A 556 13.77 21.51 5.27
C GLY A 556 15.11 21.24 5.94
N ARG A 557 15.66 20.04 5.76
CA ARG A 557 17.10 19.81 6.00
C ARG A 557 17.87 20.21 4.74
N ARG A 558 19.10 20.73 4.90
CA ARG A 558 19.97 21.00 3.75
C ARG A 558 20.20 19.70 2.98
N VAL A 559 19.85 19.70 1.69
CA VAL A 559 20.28 18.65 0.76
C VAL A 559 21.81 18.62 0.80
N PRO A 560 22.44 17.50 1.22
CA PRO A 560 23.89 17.39 1.20
C PRO A 560 24.39 17.66 -0.21
N THR A 561 25.51 18.39 -0.34
CA THR A 561 26.12 18.56 -1.66
C THR A 561 26.53 17.18 -2.15
N LEU A 562 25.98 16.74 -3.28
CA LEU A 562 26.31 15.45 -3.85
C LEU A 562 27.81 15.40 -4.15
N PRO A 563 28.53 14.35 -3.71
CA PRO A 563 29.97 14.27 -3.89
C PRO A 563 30.31 14.31 -5.38
N LEU A 564 31.11 15.28 -5.78
CA LEU A 564 31.72 15.30 -7.11
C LEU A 564 32.87 14.27 -7.10
N PRO A 565 33.02 13.42 -8.14
CA PRO A 565 34.12 12.46 -8.18
C PRO A 565 35.49 13.16 -8.03
N ASP A 566 36.32 12.67 -7.10
CA ASP A 566 37.63 13.26 -6.75
C ASP A 566 38.57 13.47 -7.95
N ARG A 567 38.35 12.73 -9.04
CA ARG A 567 39.09 12.84 -10.31
C ARG A 567 39.08 14.24 -10.94
N TRP A 568 38.15 15.12 -10.56
CA TRP A 568 37.97 16.44 -11.17
C TRP A 568 38.22 17.62 -10.23
N LEU A 569 38.56 17.36 -8.96
CA LEU A 569 39.08 18.39 -8.08
C LEU A 569 40.55 18.63 -8.45
N PRO A 570 40.99 19.89 -8.69
CA PRO A 570 42.41 20.16 -8.91
C PRO A 570 43.17 19.59 -7.72
N SER A 571 44.16 18.73 -8.00
CA SER A 571 45.02 18.13 -6.98
C SER A 571 45.49 19.24 -6.05
N ARG A 572 45.13 19.15 -4.76
CA ARG A 572 45.68 20.05 -3.75
C ARG A 572 47.19 19.84 -3.77
N ARG A 573 47.92 20.82 -4.32
CA ARG A 573 49.37 20.89 -4.28
C ARG A 573 49.83 21.26 -2.89
#